data_AF-A0A094PW92-F1
#
_entry.id   AF-A0A094PW92-F1
#
_cell.length_a   1.000
_cell.length_b   1.000
_cell.length_c   1.000
_cell.angle_alpha   90.00
_cell.angle_beta   90.00
_cell.angle_gamma   90.00
#
_symmetry.space_group_name_H-M   'P 1'
#
loop_
_entity.id
_entity.type
_entity.pdbx_description
1 polymer ?
#
loop_
_entity_poly.entity_id
_entity_poly.type
_entity_poly.pdbx_seq_one_letter_code
_entity_poly.pdbx_strand_id
1 'polypeptide(L)'
;MTIQLTEWQGKRLHFVGIGGAGMSGLARIALSHGISVSGSDAKDSTVLSALGALGAEVHAAHLASQVDGADFVIYSTAINQNNVEIVRARELNLPILTRAEALATLMTDSRSIAVAGTHGKTTTSSMLTVALQACGLDPSFAIGGTLTSSGSNAHRGTGDLFVAEADESDGSFIEYRPFAAIVTNVEHDHVDYFATEADVTQAFADFAATISKGGYLVYCADDAGSAHLASSVSGLNLISYGTSVGADLFIDSINLLPMGSTARVLWKGRAIGTMSLQVPGQHNVLNAGAALAMGLALGAPAAEMLTGIASFHGTGRRFELKATVHGIRIIARLKFR
;
A
#
# COMPACT_ATOMS: atom_id res chain seq x y z
N MET A 1 8.77 17.54 -13.14
CA MET A 1 7.46 17.80 -13.79
C MET A 1 6.56 16.65 -13.41
N THR A 2 5.43 16.90 -12.77
CA THR A 2 4.48 15.83 -12.41
C THR A 2 3.70 15.46 -13.67
N ILE A 3 3.90 14.24 -14.17
CA ILE A 3 3.13 13.71 -15.29
C ILE A 3 1.71 13.46 -14.79
N GLN A 4 0.71 13.94 -15.53
CA GLN A 4 -0.69 13.66 -15.19
C GLN A 4 -1.17 12.37 -15.86
N LEU A 5 -2.09 11.66 -15.20
CA LEU A 5 -2.65 10.43 -15.74
C LEU A 5 -3.32 10.61 -17.12
N THR A 6 -3.88 11.79 -17.37
CA THR A 6 -4.46 12.18 -18.66
C THR A 6 -3.45 12.16 -19.81
N GLU A 7 -2.16 12.38 -19.54
CA GLU A 7 -1.09 12.31 -20.52
C GLU A 7 -0.80 10.88 -20.98
N TRP A 8 -1.23 9.87 -20.21
CA TRP A 8 -1.08 8.45 -20.55
C TRP A 8 -2.26 7.87 -21.30
N GLN A 9 -3.34 8.63 -21.47
CA GLN A 9 -4.49 8.16 -22.24
C GLN A 9 -4.12 7.99 -23.71
N GLY A 10 -4.42 6.79 -24.25
CA GLY A 10 -4.03 6.40 -25.61
C GLY A 10 -2.52 6.18 -25.80
N LYS A 11 -1.73 6.11 -24.71
CA LYS A 11 -0.29 5.84 -24.75
C LYS A 11 0.04 4.39 -24.45
N ARG A 12 1.27 3.99 -24.80
CA ARG A 12 1.84 2.69 -24.46
C ARG A 12 2.94 2.83 -23.41
N LEU A 13 2.72 2.20 -22.25
CA LEU A 13 3.71 2.09 -21.18
C LEU A 13 4.44 0.75 -21.28
N HIS A 14 5.76 0.79 -21.34
CA HIS A 14 6.60 -0.40 -21.33
C HIS A 14 7.22 -0.64 -19.95
N PHE A 15 6.94 -1.78 -19.32
CA PHE A 15 7.46 -2.14 -18.01
C PHE A 15 8.66 -3.09 -18.12
N VAL A 16 9.84 -2.65 -17.66
CA VAL A 16 11.03 -3.51 -17.54
C VAL A 16 11.03 -4.19 -16.17
N GLY A 17 10.93 -5.52 -16.15
CA GLY A 17 10.71 -6.31 -14.94
C GLY A 17 9.23 -6.38 -14.52
N ILE A 18 8.33 -6.53 -15.49
CA ILE A 18 6.87 -6.47 -15.30
C ILE A 18 6.33 -7.59 -14.38
N GLY A 19 7.05 -8.71 -14.24
CA GLY A 19 6.67 -9.83 -13.39
C GLY A 19 6.94 -9.62 -11.90
N GLY A 20 7.67 -8.57 -11.53
CA GLY A 20 7.89 -8.20 -10.12
C GLY A 20 6.56 -7.89 -9.40
N ALA A 21 6.49 -8.17 -8.09
CA ALA A 21 5.26 -7.97 -7.31
C ALA A 21 4.72 -6.54 -7.43
N GLY A 22 5.56 -5.52 -7.21
CA GLY A 22 5.14 -4.12 -7.38
C GLY A 22 4.81 -3.77 -8.83
N MET A 23 5.64 -4.18 -9.79
CA MET A 23 5.49 -3.82 -11.22
C MET A 23 4.23 -4.42 -11.84
N SER A 24 3.95 -5.69 -11.59
CA SER A 24 2.74 -6.36 -12.08
C SER A 24 1.47 -5.72 -11.52
N GLY A 25 1.52 -5.18 -10.31
CA GLY A 25 0.42 -4.41 -9.74
C GLY A 25 0.15 -3.11 -10.51
N LEU A 26 1.20 -2.33 -10.77
CA LEU A 26 1.11 -1.11 -11.57
C LEU A 26 0.62 -1.39 -13.00
N ALA A 27 1.12 -2.46 -13.64
CA ALA A 27 0.68 -2.87 -14.96
C ALA A 27 -0.82 -3.18 -15.01
N ARG A 28 -1.37 -3.87 -13.99
CA ARG A 28 -2.82 -4.11 -13.86
C ARG A 28 -3.60 -2.81 -13.75
N ILE A 29 -3.11 -1.86 -12.95
CA ILE A 29 -3.76 -0.56 -12.77
C ILE A 29 -3.72 0.23 -14.09
N ALA A 30 -2.58 0.28 -14.78
CA ALA A 30 -2.47 0.94 -16.08
C ALA A 30 -3.44 0.34 -17.11
N LEU A 31 -3.45 -0.99 -17.29
CA LEU A 31 -4.42 -1.68 -18.16
C LEU A 31 -5.86 -1.31 -17.82
N SER A 32 -6.16 -1.24 -16.54
CA SER A 32 -7.50 -0.94 -16.06
C SER A 32 -7.93 0.51 -16.32
N HIS A 33 -6.99 1.45 -16.50
CA HIS A 33 -7.26 2.80 -17.00
C HIS A 33 -7.43 2.86 -18.53
N GLY A 34 -7.36 1.72 -19.22
CA GLY A 34 -7.41 1.64 -20.68
C GLY A 34 -6.08 1.98 -21.35
N ILE A 35 -4.99 2.06 -20.57
CA ILE A 35 -3.66 2.38 -21.08
C ILE A 35 -3.06 1.12 -21.71
N SER A 36 -2.41 1.27 -22.86
CA SER A 36 -1.74 0.13 -23.51
C SER A 36 -0.50 -0.25 -22.71
N VAL A 37 -0.38 -1.52 -22.34
CA VAL A 37 0.75 -2.01 -21.54
C VAL A 37 1.53 -3.03 -22.33
N SER A 38 2.84 -2.86 -22.37
CA SER A 38 3.79 -3.90 -22.73
C SER A 38 4.83 -4.07 -21.63
N GLY A 39 5.58 -5.16 -21.63
CA GLY A 39 6.69 -5.31 -20.69
C GLY A 39 7.45 -6.61 -20.83
N SER A 40 8.62 -6.61 -20.21
CA SER A 40 9.58 -7.71 -20.22
C SER A 40 9.86 -8.19 -18.80
N ASP A 41 10.21 -9.45 -18.65
CA ASP A 41 10.87 -9.97 -17.45
C ASP A 41 11.93 -10.99 -17.83
N ALA A 42 12.91 -11.21 -16.96
CA ALA A 42 14.04 -12.10 -17.23
C ALA A 42 13.62 -13.58 -17.35
N LYS A 43 12.46 -13.94 -16.78
CA LYS A 43 11.93 -15.32 -16.78
C LYS A 43 10.43 -15.31 -17.03
N ASP A 44 9.96 -16.35 -17.72
CA ASP A 44 8.55 -16.61 -17.84
C ASP A 44 7.93 -16.93 -16.46
N SER A 45 6.67 -16.57 -16.28
CA SER A 45 5.96 -16.78 -15.02
C SER A 45 4.44 -16.76 -15.19
N THR A 46 3.74 -17.29 -14.19
CA THR A 46 2.27 -17.18 -14.11
C THR A 46 1.79 -15.73 -14.02
N VAL A 47 2.64 -14.80 -13.54
CA VAL A 47 2.33 -13.37 -13.49
C VAL A 47 2.28 -12.78 -14.89
N LEU A 48 3.27 -13.10 -15.74
CA LEU A 48 3.29 -12.70 -17.15
C LEU A 48 2.07 -13.26 -17.89
N SER A 49 1.79 -14.55 -17.72
CA SER A 49 0.60 -15.19 -18.31
C SER A 49 -0.70 -14.49 -17.89
N ALA A 50 -0.84 -14.12 -16.61
CA ALA A 50 -2.02 -13.43 -16.09
C ALA A 50 -2.14 -11.99 -16.62
N LEU A 51 -1.03 -11.28 -16.83
CA LEU A 51 -1.03 -9.96 -17.45
C LEU A 51 -1.37 -10.03 -18.95
N GLY A 52 -0.84 -11.03 -19.65
CA GLY A 52 -1.20 -11.31 -21.04
C GLY A 52 -2.70 -11.57 -21.22
N ALA A 53 -3.30 -12.34 -20.31
CA ALA A 53 -4.75 -12.57 -20.29
C ALA A 53 -5.58 -11.29 -20.03
N LEU A 54 -4.98 -10.26 -19.42
CA LEU A 54 -5.58 -8.94 -19.24
C LEU A 54 -5.31 -7.97 -20.41
N GLY A 55 -4.60 -8.42 -21.45
CA GLY A 55 -4.33 -7.64 -22.66
C GLY A 55 -2.95 -6.95 -22.70
N ALA A 56 -2.05 -7.21 -21.75
CA ALA A 56 -0.67 -6.72 -21.87
C ALA A 56 0.14 -7.53 -22.89
N GLU A 57 1.01 -6.85 -23.62
CA GLU A 57 2.03 -7.49 -24.46
C GLU A 57 3.25 -7.84 -23.60
N VAL A 58 3.41 -9.11 -23.22
CA VAL A 58 4.45 -9.57 -22.28
C VAL A 58 5.54 -10.39 -22.96
N HIS A 59 6.77 -10.20 -22.50
CA HIS A 59 7.96 -10.88 -23.02
C HIS A 59 8.80 -11.53 -21.91
N ALA A 60 9.21 -12.79 -22.11
CA ALA A 60 10.02 -13.55 -21.14
C ALA A 60 11.54 -13.46 -21.41
N ALA A 61 12.00 -12.30 -21.85
CA ALA A 61 13.41 -11.96 -22.00
C ALA A 61 13.53 -10.44 -22.22
N HIS A 62 14.71 -9.88 -21.92
CA HIS A 62 15.01 -8.48 -22.19
C HIS A 62 15.61 -8.31 -23.59
N LEU A 63 14.91 -7.58 -24.48
CA LEU A 63 15.39 -7.26 -25.82
C LEU A 63 15.19 -5.77 -26.11
N ALA A 64 16.22 -5.11 -26.65
CA ALA A 64 16.17 -3.68 -26.95
C ALA A 64 14.94 -3.27 -27.77
N SER A 65 14.55 -4.07 -28.78
CA SER A 65 13.41 -3.74 -29.65
C SER A 65 12.04 -3.74 -28.95
N GLN A 66 11.93 -4.27 -27.73
CA GLN A 66 10.66 -4.33 -26.99
C GLN A 66 10.17 -2.94 -26.55
N VAL A 67 11.06 -1.96 -26.41
CA VAL A 67 10.68 -0.56 -26.12
C VAL A 67 10.31 0.23 -27.38
N ASP A 68 10.59 -0.28 -28.59
CA ASP A 68 10.36 0.47 -29.83
C ASP A 68 8.86 0.74 -30.01
N GLY A 69 8.47 2.03 -30.02
CA GLY A 69 7.08 2.49 -30.09
C GLY A 69 6.39 2.64 -28.73
N ALA A 70 7.11 2.51 -27.61
CA ALA A 70 6.59 2.89 -26.30
C ALA A 70 6.61 4.42 -26.15
N ASP A 71 5.65 4.96 -25.42
CA ASP A 71 5.63 6.39 -25.07
C ASP A 71 6.37 6.66 -23.75
N PHE A 72 6.35 5.69 -22.83
CA PHE A 72 7.03 5.75 -21.53
C PHE A 72 7.63 4.39 -21.19
N VAL A 73 8.76 4.40 -20.49
CA VAL A 73 9.40 3.20 -19.96
C VAL A 73 9.42 3.27 -18.44
N ILE A 74 8.91 2.23 -17.77
CA ILE A 74 8.83 2.13 -16.32
C ILE A 74 9.71 0.97 -15.88
N TYR A 75 10.57 1.19 -14.88
CA TYR A 75 11.49 0.15 -14.41
C TYR A 75 11.42 -0.04 -12.88
N SER A 76 11.72 -1.27 -12.45
CA SER A 76 11.95 -1.58 -11.04
C SER A 76 13.38 -1.24 -10.64
N THR A 77 13.61 -0.86 -9.38
CA THR A 77 14.95 -0.68 -8.80
C THR A 77 15.83 -1.93 -8.89
N ALA A 78 15.24 -3.12 -9.07
CA ALA A 78 15.98 -4.37 -9.31
C ALA A 78 16.58 -4.48 -10.72
N ILE A 79 16.19 -3.61 -11.66
CA ILE A 79 16.70 -3.59 -13.03
C ILE A 79 17.99 -2.77 -13.08
N ASN A 80 19.05 -3.37 -13.61
CA ASN A 80 20.33 -2.71 -13.82
C ASN A 80 20.20 -1.59 -14.87
N GLN A 81 20.84 -0.45 -14.65
CA GLN A 81 20.86 0.69 -15.58
C GLN A 81 21.47 0.38 -16.96
N ASN A 82 22.24 -0.71 -17.08
CA ASN A 82 22.80 -1.25 -18.31
C ASN A 82 21.87 -2.29 -18.98
N ASN A 83 20.64 -2.47 -18.50
CA ASN A 83 19.65 -3.30 -19.17
C ASN A 83 19.42 -2.78 -20.59
N VAL A 84 19.35 -3.71 -21.56
CA VAL A 84 19.28 -3.40 -22.99
C VAL A 84 18.07 -2.54 -23.37
N GLU A 85 16.94 -2.69 -22.68
CA GLU A 85 15.73 -1.87 -22.90
C GLU A 85 15.90 -0.46 -22.35
N ILE A 86 16.53 -0.31 -21.18
CA ILE A 86 16.82 1.02 -20.59
C ILE A 86 17.80 1.78 -21.48
N VAL A 87 18.85 1.12 -21.95
CA VAL A 87 19.82 1.73 -22.88
C VAL A 87 19.12 2.18 -24.15
N ARG A 88 18.31 1.30 -24.76
CA ARG A 88 17.55 1.63 -25.96
C ARG A 88 16.54 2.76 -25.75
N ALA A 89 15.85 2.79 -24.61
CA ALA A 89 14.92 3.86 -24.26
C ALA A 89 15.61 5.22 -24.23
N ARG A 90 16.86 5.29 -23.71
CA ARG A 90 17.68 6.50 -23.73
C ARG A 90 18.09 6.91 -25.14
N GLU A 91 18.50 5.96 -25.98
CA GLU A 91 18.83 6.23 -27.40
C GLU A 91 17.64 6.85 -28.15
N LEU A 92 16.43 6.40 -27.81
CA LEU A 92 15.17 6.90 -28.38
C LEU A 92 14.64 8.17 -27.70
N ASN A 93 15.31 8.67 -26.65
CA ASN A 93 14.86 9.77 -25.80
C ASN A 93 13.45 9.56 -25.21
N LEU A 94 13.11 8.32 -24.87
CA LEU A 94 11.86 8.01 -24.19
C LEU A 94 11.92 8.48 -22.73
N PRO A 95 10.84 9.05 -22.18
CA PRO A 95 10.70 9.26 -20.75
C PRO A 95 10.84 7.93 -19.98
N ILE A 96 11.76 7.91 -19.02
CA ILE A 96 12.01 6.75 -18.16
C ILE A 96 11.59 7.12 -16.73
N LEU A 97 10.73 6.30 -16.14
CA LEU A 97 10.16 6.51 -14.82
C LEU A 97 10.50 5.33 -13.91
N THR A 98 10.77 5.66 -12.66
CA THR A 98 10.81 4.68 -11.58
C THR A 98 9.40 4.13 -11.31
N ARG A 99 9.35 2.96 -10.66
CA ARG A 99 8.11 2.41 -10.12
C ARG A 99 7.32 3.41 -9.26
N ALA A 100 7.99 4.21 -8.43
CA ALA A 100 7.32 5.14 -7.52
C ALA A 100 6.65 6.29 -8.27
N GLU A 101 7.37 6.92 -9.21
CA GLU A 101 6.82 7.98 -10.07
C GLU A 101 5.63 7.47 -10.90
N ALA A 102 5.72 6.24 -11.41
CA ALA A 102 4.64 5.63 -12.15
C ALA A 102 3.40 5.36 -11.28
N LEU A 103 3.58 4.85 -10.06
CA LEU A 103 2.48 4.64 -9.13
C LEU A 103 1.83 5.97 -8.72
N ALA A 104 2.62 7.00 -8.43
CA ALA A 104 2.12 8.33 -8.14
C ALA A 104 1.24 8.88 -9.27
N THR A 105 1.68 8.72 -10.53
CA THR A 105 0.90 9.11 -11.70
C THR A 105 -0.43 8.35 -11.78
N LEU A 106 -0.40 7.02 -11.59
CA LEU A 106 -1.61 6.18 -11.61
C LEU A 106 -2.60 6.49 -10.47
N MET A 107 -2.15 7.10 -9.38
CA MET A 107 -3.00 7.44 -8.23
C MET A 107 -3.73 8.79 -8.37
N THR A 108 -3.38 9.60 -9.37
CA THR A 108 -3.77 11.04 -9.42
C THR A 108 -5.27 11.27 -9.61
N ASP A 109 -5.99 10.37 -10.29
CA ASP A 109 -7.44 10.49 -10.51
C ASP A 109 -8.29 9.91 -9.35
N SER A 110 -7.65 9.45 -8.27
CA SER A 110 -8.32 8.83 -7.12
C SER A 110 -8.05 9.62 -5.83
N ARG A 111 -8.97 9.53 -4.86
CA ARG A 111 -8.69 9.89 -3.47
C ARG A 111 -7.78 8.82 -2.87
N SER A 112 -6.49 9.02 -3.06
CA SER A 112 -5.48 8.06 -2.63
C SER A 112 -5.22 8.10 -1.12
N ILE A 113 -5.03 6.91 -0.55
CA ILE A 113 -4.72 6.66 0.84
C ILE A 113 -3.38 5.92 0.87
N ALA A 114 -2.35 6.59 1.36
CA ALA A 114 -1.03 5.98 1.54
C ALA A 114 -0.89 5.41 2.96
N VAL A 115 -0.42 4.18 3.08
CA VAL A 115 -0.14 3.54 4.37
C VAL A 115 1.37 3.40 4.54
N ALA A 116 1.93 4.24 5.40
CA ALA A 116 3.35 4.34 5.69
C ALA A 116 3.65 3.99 7.16
N GLY A 117 4.94 3.89 7.49
CA GLY A 117 5.44 3.62 8.83
C GLY A 117 6.42 2.45 8.85
N THR A 118 7.32 2.40 9.83
CA THR A 118 8.40 1.40 9.88
C THR A 118 7.86 -0.04 9.83
N HIS A 119 6.76 -0.29 10.55
CA HIS A 119 6.13 -1.61 10.67
C HIS A 119 4.61 -1.56 10.46
N GLY A 120 4.04 -2.67 9.96
CA GLY A 120 2.59 -2.85 9.87
C GLY A 120 1.94 -2.42 8.55
N LYS A 121 2.66 -1.69 7.69
CA LYS A 121 2.16 -1.13 6.40
C LYS A 121 1.25 -2.07 5.61
N THR A 122 1.79 -3.20 5.12
CA THR A 122 1.03 -4.17 4.31
C THR A 122 -0.18 -4.74 5.04
N THR A 123 -0.09 -4.95 6.36
CA THR A 123 -1.21 -5.53 7.13
C THR A 123 -2.33 -4.49 7.27
N THR A 124 -1.97 -3.26 7.62
CA THR A 124 -2.90 -2.13 7.75
C THR A 124 -3.55 -1.77 6.41
N SER A 125 -2.78 -1.67 5.32
CA SER A 125 -3.33 -1.41 3.99
C SER A 125 -4.28 -2.52 3.53
N SER A 126 -3.96 -3.78 3.85
CA SER A 126 -4.82 -4.92 3.52
C SER A 126 -6.12 -4.93 4.34
N MET A 127 -6.04 -4.67 5.66
CA MET A 127 -7.21 -4.54 6.52
C MET A 127 -8.11 -3.40 6.07
N LEU A 128 -7.53 -2.24 5.73
CA LEU A 128 -8.26 -1.09 5.21
C LEU A 128 -8.99 -1.43 3.91
N THR A 129 -8.29 -2.04 2.95
CA THR A 129 -8.90 -2.44 1.66
C THR A 129 -10.09 -3.37 1.88
N VAL A 130 -9.93 -4.44 2.68
CA VAL A 130 -11.02 -5.39 2.94
C VAL A 130 -12.19 -4.72 3.67
N ALA A 131 -11.91 -3.83 4.62
CA ALA A 131 -12.95 -3.09 5.35
C ALA A 131 -13.73 -2.14 4.44
N LEU A 132 -13.06 -1.40 3.56
CA LEU A 132 -13.69 -0.51 2.59
C LEU A 132 -14.51 -1.31 1.55
N GLN A 133 -14.02 -2.47 1.12
CA GLN A 133 -14.78 -3.38 0.24
C GLN A 133 -16.06 -3.86 0.91
N ALA A 134 -16.01 -4.22 2.21
CA ALA A 134 -17.19 -4.60 2.98
C ALA A 134 -18.21 -3.45 3.12
N CYS A 135 -17.76 -2.19 3.04
CA CYS A 135 -18.62 -1.01 3.00
C CYS A 135 -19.22 -0.73 1.60
N GLY A 136 -18.90 -1.55 0.58
CA GLY A 136 -19.31 -1.32 -0.80
C GLY A 136 -18.60 -0.15 -1.49
N LEU A 137 -17.51 0.37 -0.89
CA LEU A 137 -16.74 1.49 -1.45
C LEU A 137 -15.76 1.03 -2.55
N ASP A 138 -15.48 -0.28 -2.61
CA ASP A 138 -14.72 -0.95 -3.67
C ASP A 138 -13.47 -0.17 -4.14
N PRO A 139 -12.45 0.01 -3.25
CA PRO A 139 -11.25 0.77 -3.58
C PRO A 139 -10.36 0.04 -4.59
N SER A 140 -9.67 0.80 -5.41
CA SER A 140 -8.45 0.33 -6.07
C SER A 140 -7.34 0.14 -5.04
N PHE A 141 -6.38 -0.75 -5.28
CA PHE A 141 -5.25 -0.91 -4.37
C PHE A 141 -3.96 -1.37 -5.06
N ALA A 142 -2.83 -1.01 -4.46
CA ALA A 142 -1.49 -1.52 -4.75
C ALA A 142 -0.75 -1.80 -3.43
N ILE A 143 -0.59 -3.07 -3.07
CA ILE A 143 -0.08 -3.51 -1.77
C ILE A 143 1.11 -4.46 -1.98
N GLY A 144 2.12 -4.42 -1.11
CA GLY A 144 3.33 -5.26 -1.24
C GLY A 144 3.10 -6.76 -1.02
N GLY A 145 1.95 -7.13 -0.46
CA GLY A 145 1.53 -8.51 -0.22
C GLY A 145 0.26 -8.88 -0.99
N THR A 146 0.09 -10.17 -1.27
CA THR A 146 -1.13 -10.70 -1.86
C THR A 146 -2.25 -10.73 -0.83
N LEU A 147 -3.37 -10.10 -1.14
CA LEU A 147 -4.61 -10.24 -0.36
C LEU A 147 -5.17 -11.64 -0.59
N THR A 148 -5.39 -12.39 0.50
CA THR A 148 -5.93 -13.75 0.43
C THR A 148 -7.34 -13.80 -0.15
N SER A 149 -8.16 -12.77 0.10
CA SER A 149 -9.52 -12.65 -0.40
C SER A 149 -9.61 -12.40 -1.91
N SER A 150 -8.69 -11.62 -2.48
CA SER A 150 -8.70 -11.26 -3.91
C SER A 150 -7.73 -12.11 -4.74
N GLY A 151 -6.80 -12.83 -4.12
CA GLY A 151 -5.74 -13.57 -4.79
C GLY A 151 -4.73 -12.69 -5.54
N SER A 152 -4.81 -11.37 -5.38
CA SER A 152 -3.99 -10.38 -6.07
C SER A 152 -3.39 -9.37 -5.08
N ASN A 153 -2.30 -8.72 -5.47
CA ASN A 153 -1.66 -7.64 -4.74
C ASN A 153 -2.00 -6.24 -5.30
N ALA A 154 -2.72 -6.20 -6.43
CA ALA A 154 -3.33 -4.98 -6.94
C ALA A 154 -4.67 -5.27 -7.62
N HIS A 155 -5.55 -4.28 -7.62
CA HIS A 155 -6.86 -4.34 -8.25
C HIS A 155 -7.33 -2.92 -8.58
N ARG A 156 -8.14 -2.79 -9.64
CA ARG A 156 -8.94 -1.60 -9.86
C ARG A 156 -10.35 -1.85 -9.37
N GLY A 157 -10.70 -1.19 -8.28
CA GLY A 157 -12.06 -1.12 -7.81
C GLY A 157 -12.86 -0.09 -8.61
N THR A 158 -14.17 -0.12 -8.44
CA THR A 158 -15.13 0.80 -9.10
C THR A 158 -15.32 2.11 -8.34
N GLY A 159 -14.85 2.19 -7.09
CA GLY A 159 -14.89 3.40 -6.28
C GLY A 159 -13.82 4.43 -6.62
N ASP A 160 -13.86 5.55 -5.90
CA ASP A 160 -12.94 6.68 -6.07
C ASP A 160 -11.72 6.63 -5.14
N LEU A 161 -11.65 5.63 -4.25
CA LEU A 161 -10.55 5.44 -3.32
C LEU A 161 -9.45 4.58 -3.93
N PHE A 162 -8.20 4.91 -3.60
CA PHE A 162 -7.03 4.09 -3.94
C PHE A 162 -6.17 3.85 -2.71
N VAL A 163 -5.97 2.59 -2.31
CA VAL A 163 -5.11 2.24 -1.15
C VAL A 163 -3.73 1.80 -1.63
N ALA A 164 -2.70 2.53 -1.25
CA ALA A 164 -1.30 2.22 -1.58
C ALA A 164 -0.49 1.94 -0.31
N GLU A 165 0.35 0.90 -0.35
CA GLU A 165 1.45 0.78 0.60
C GLU A 165 2.59 1.74 0.20
N ALA A 166 3.04 2.55 1.15
CA ALA A 166 4.07 3.56 0.97
C ALA A 166 5.33 3.14 1.74
N ASP A 167 6.40 2.83 1.00
CA ASP A 167 7.66 2.33 1.55
C ASP A 167 8.68 3.47 1.69
N GLU A 168 9.14 3.69 2.91
CA GLU A 168 10.11 4.72 3.27
C GLU A 168 11.56 4.33 2.98
N SER A 169 11.85 3.04 2.76
CA SER A 169 13.23 2.49 2.73
C SER A 169 14.13 3.04 1.63
N ASP A 170 13.56 3.64 0.58
CA ASP A 170 14.30 4.32 -0.50
C ASP A 170 13.89 5.79 -0.68
N GLY A 171 13.09 6.33 0.24
CA GLY A 171 12.56 7.71 0.23
C GLY A 171 11.52 8.00 -0.86
N SER A 172 11.14 7.01 -1.68
CA SER A 172 10.29 7.24 -2.85
C SER A 172 8.81 7.49 -2.54
N PHE A 173 8.37 7.18 -1.32
CA PHE A 173 6.99 7.45 -0.86
C PHE A 173 6.56 8.93 -0.90
N ILE A 174 7.50 9.89 -0.90
CA ILE A 174 7.21 11.34 -1.02
C ILE A 174 6.52 11.65 -2.36
N GLU A 175 6.78 10.85 -3.40
CA GLU A 175 6.18 11.05 -4.72
C GLU A 175 4.66 10.80 -4.75
N TYR A 176 4.09 10.14 -3.73
CA TYR A 176 2.71 9.63 -3.81
C TYR A 176 1.65 10.72 -3.61
N ARG A 177 2.02 11.84 -2.97
CA ARG A 177 1.17 13.04 -2.76
C ARG A 177 -0.30 12.73 -2.44
N PRO A 178 -0.58 11.93 -1.40
CA PRO A 178 -1.88 11.29 -1.24
C PRO A 178 -2.98 12.28 -0.80
N PHE A 179 -4.25 11.89 -0.94
CA PHE A 179 -5.35 12.61 -0.30
C PHE A 179 -5.34 12.40 1.23
N ALA A 180 -5.05 11.18 1.67
CA ALA A 180 -4.96 10.82 3.09
C ALA A 180 -3.78 9.88 3.36
N ALA A 181 -3.26 9.90 4.58
CA ALA A 181 -2.20 8.99 4.99
C ALA A 181 -2.47 8.34 6.34
N ILE A 182 -2.02 7.09 6.48
CA ILE A 182 -1.84 6.43 7.76
C ILE A 182 -0.32 6.36 8.02
N VAL A 183 0.12 6.78 9.20
CA VAL A 183 1.48 6.54 9.69
C VAL A 183 1.39 5.64 10.93
N THR A 184 1.78 4.38 10.79
CA THR A 184 1.59 3.37 11.84
C THR A 184 2.58 3.52 12.99
N ASN A 185 3.82 3.87 12.68
CA ASN A 185 4.90 4.15 13.62
C ASN A 185 6.07 4.82 12.88
N VAL A 186 6.92 5.53 13.62
CA VAL A 186 8.17 6.11 13.10
C VAL A 186 9.31 5.74 14.04
N GLU A 187 10.12 4.78 13.62
CA GLU A 187 11.28 4.26 14.36
C GLU A 187 12.53 4.31 13.48
N HIS A 188 13.72 4.42 14.10
CA HIS A 188 14.99 4.36 13.38
C HIS A 188 15.29 2.92 12.93
N ASP A 189 14.87 2.61 11.71
CA ASP A 189 15.18 1.39 10.96
C ASP A 189 15.80 1.78 9.60
N HIS A 190 16.16 0.80 8.76
CA HIS A 190 16.72 1.04 7.43
C HIS A 190 17.99 1.92 7.44
N VAL A 191 18.92 1.61 8.35
CA VAL A 191 20.16 2.38 8.58
C VAL A 191 21.06 2.54 7.35
N ASP A 192 20.90 1.67 6.35
CA ASP A 192 21.60 1.77 5.06
C ASP A 192 21.16 3.01 4.25
N TYR A 193 19.95 3.53 4.51
CA TYR A 193 19.39 4.71 3.87
C TYR A 193 19.30 5.90 4.85
N PHE A 194 18.88 5.66 6.09
CA PHE A 194 18.75 6.70 7.12
C PHE A 194 19.90 6.63 8.14
N ALA A 195 20.85 7.56 8.04
CA ALA A 195 21.99 7.60 8.94
C ALA A 195 21.60 7.87 10.40
N THR A 196 20.53 8.64 10.62
CA THR A 196 20.06 9.06 11.93
C THR A 196 18.53 9.00 12.07
N GLU A 197 18.05 8.93 13.31
CA GLU A 197 16.63 9.07 13.64
C GLU A 197 16.02 10.39 13.14
N ALA A 198 16.83 11.45 13.10
CA ALA A 198 16.42 12.75 12.56
C ALA A 198 16.15 12.67 11.06
N ASP A 199 16.91 11.87 10.31
CA ASP A 199 16.71 11.68 8.86
C ASP A 199 15.38 10.96 8.58
N VAL A 200 15.05 9.94 9.38
CA VAL A 200 13.75 9.24 9.30
C VAL A 200 12.62 10.21 9.60
N THR A 201 12.74 10.96 10.71
CA THR A 201 11.72 11.93 11.13
C THR A 201 11.48 12.99 10.05
N GLN A 202 12.55 13.49 9.43
CA GLN A 202 12.45 14.46 8.34
C GLN A 202 11.78 13.86 7.11
N ALA A 203 12.11 12.63 6.71
CA ALA A 203 11.48 11.97 5.58
C ALA A 203 9.96 11.80 5.78
N PHE A 204 9.52 11.43 6.99
CA PHE A 204 8.09 11.37 7.30
C PHE A 204 7.42 12.76 7.34
N ALA A 205 8.12 13.79 7.80
CA ALA A 205 7.63 15.17 7.75
C ALA A 205 7.45 15.67 6.31
N ASP A 206 8.43 15.39 5.44
CA ASP A 206 8.38 15.71 4.01
C ASP A 206 7.23 14.97 3.32
N PHE A 207 7.07 13.67 3.61
CA PHE A 207 5.93 12.89 3.15
C PHE A 207 4.59 13.49 3.61
N ALA A 208 4.46 13.82 4.90
CA ALA A 208 3.22 14.41 5.43
C ALA A 208 2.91 15.77 4.79
N ALA A 209 3.94 16.56 4.44
CA ALA A 209 3.78 17.82 3.71
C ALA A 209 3.27 17.63 2.26
N THR A 210 3.35 16.43 1.71
CA THR A 210 2.79 16.11 0.38
C THR A 210 1.31 15.75 0.40
N ILE A 211 0.75 15.50 1.59
CA ILE A 211 -0.68 15.18 1.75
C ILE A 211 -1.51 16.38 1.26
N SER A 212 -2.55 16.09 0.48
CA SER A 212 -3.45 17.09 -0.06
C SER A 212 -4.00 18.01 1.03
N LYS A 213 -4.09 19.31 0.76
CA LYS A 213 -4.63 20.28 1.71
C LYS A 213 -6.07 19.91 2.10
N GLY A 214 -6.37 19.90 3.40
CA GLY A 214 -7.66 19.44 3.91
C GLY A 214 -7.84 17.90 3.89
N GLY A 215 -6.79 17.16 3.54
CA GLY A 215 -6.70 15.72 3.67
C GLY A 215 -6.58 15.26 5.13
N TYR A 216 -6.30 13.98 5.31
CA TYR A 216 -6.25 13.34 6.64
C TYR A 216 -4.87 12.75 6.92
N LEU A 217 -4.43 12.89 8.17
CA LEU A 217 -3.31 12.11 8.71
C LEU A 217 -3.82 11.31 9.92
N VAL A 218 -3.88 10.00 9.76
CA VAL A 218 -4.17 9.05 10.84
C VAL A 218 -2.84 8.57 11.42
N TYR A 219 -2.67 8.69 12.74
CA TYR A 219 -1.41 8.37 13.41
C TYR A 219 -1.64 7.61 14.73
N CYS A 220 -0.65 6.81 15.12
CA CYS A 220 -0.70 6.04 16.36
C CYS A 220 -0.34 6.94 17.55
N ALA A 221 -1.27 7.15 18.48
CA ALA A 221 -1.00 7.90 19.71
C ALA A 221 -0.08 7.15 20.67
N ASP A 222 0.05 5.83 20.52
CA ASP A 222 0.89 4.99 21.38
C ASP A 222 2.36 4.98 20.94
N ASP A 223 2.65 5.52 19.75
CA ASP A 223 4.01 5.65 19.22
C ASP A 223 4.49 7.11 19.29
N ALA A 224 5.64 7.32 19.90
CA ALA A 224 6.20 8.66 20.10
C ALA A 224 6.58 9.34 18.78
N GLY A 225 7.09 8.59 17.79
CA GLY A 225 7.55 9.16 16.53
C GLY A 225 6.39 9.67 15.66
N SER A 226 5.34 8.87 15.50
CA SER A 226 4.14 9.28 14.76
C SER A 226 3.32 10.34 15.50
N ALA A 227 3.28 10.32 16.84
CA ALA A 227 2.68 11.41 17.62
C ALA A 227 3.46 12.73 17.47
N HIS A 228 4.79 12.68 17.46
CA HIS A 228 5.63 13.85 17.20
C HIS A 228 5.41 14.40 15.79
N LEU A 229 5.37 13.54 14.77
CA LEU A 229 5.02 13.92 13.40
C LEU A 229 3.67 14.64 13.34
N ALA A 230 2.64 14.11 13.99
CA ALA A 230 1.33 14.75 14.01
C ALA A 230 1.36 16.15 14.64
N SER A 231 2.20 16.36 15.66
CA SER A 231 2.36 17.67 16.31
C SER A 231 3.09 18.72 15.46
N SER A 232 3.89 18.29 14.48
CA SER A 232 4.72 19.18 13.65
C SER A 232 4.05 19.60 12.34
N VAL A 233 2.95 18.95 11.95
CA VAL A 233 2.22 19.25 10.72
C VAL A 233 1.05 20.21 10.94
N SER A 234 0.67 20.96 9.91
CA SER A 234 -0.45 21.90 9.95
C SER A 234 -1.30 21.83 8.69
N GLY A 235 -2.58 22.21 8.78
CA GLY A 235 -3.49 22.23 7.62
C GLY A 235 -4.05 20.87 7.20
N LEU A 236 -3.80 19.83 7.99
CA LEU A 236 -4.37 18.48 7.84
C LEU A 236 -5.40 18.20 8.93
N ASN A 237 -6.33 17.31 8.65
CA ASN A 237 -7.22 16.74 9.66
C ASN A 237 -6.48 15.59 10.35
N LEU A 238 -6.05 15.81 11.59
CA LEU A 238 -5.33 14.83 12.39
C LEU A 238 -6.32 13.91 13.11
N ILE A 239 -6.09 12.60 13.02
CA ILE A 239 -6.90 11.58 13.68
C ILE A 239 -5.96 10.62 14.42
N SER A 240 -6.05 10.63 15.74
CA SER A 240 -5.27 9.73 16.58
C SER A 240 -5.96 8.37 16.76
N TYR A 241 -5.19 7.28 16.80
CA TYR A 241 -5.69 5.96 17.19
C TYR A 241 -4.75 5.29 18.20
N GLY A 242 -5.29 4.39 19.02
CA GLY A 242 -4.47 3.58 19.92
C GLY A 242 -5.14 3.28 21.25
N THR A 243 -4.34 2.87 22.21
CA THR A 243 -4.71 2.57 23.60
C THR A 243 -4.46 3.75 24.55
N SER A 244 -3.89 4.84 24.05
CA SER A 244 -3.71 6.09 24.78
C SER A 244 -5.05 6.78 25.02
N VAL A 245 -5.31 7.08 26.30
CA VAL A 245 -6.55 7.75 26.72
C VAL A 245 -6.69 9.08 26.01
N GLY A 246 -7.84 9.30 25.37
CA GLY A 246 -8.13 10.53 24.63
C GLY A 246 -7.85 10.45 23.13
N ALA A 247 -7.33 9.32 22.62
CA ALA A 247 -7.25 9.10 21.17
C ALA A 247 -8.65 9.19 20.50
N ASP A 248 -8.71 9.71 19.27
CA ASP A 248 -9.96 9.83 18.51
C ASP A 248 -10.59 8.47 18.27
N LEU A 249 -9.78 7.48 17.87
CA LEU A 249 -10.13 6.07 17.94
C LEU A 249 -9.44 5.43 19.15
N PHE A 250 -10.15 5.35 20.26
CA PHE A 250 -9.66 4.74 21.49
C PHE A 250 -10.00 3.24 21.52
N ILE A 251 -8.98 2.42 21.76
CA ILE A 251 -9.07 0.97 21.84
C ILE A 251 -8.86 0.57 23.30
N ASP A 252 -9.86 -0.07 23.88
CA ASP A 252 -9.77 -0.60 25.25
C ASP A 252 -10.21 -2.07 25.31
N SER A 253 -10.06 -2.66 26.50
CA SER A 253 -10.55 -4.02 26.79
C SER A 253 -10.02 -5.06 25.80
N ILE A 254 -8.73 -4.96 25.44
CA ILE A 254 -8.08 -5.87 24.50
C ILE A 254 -8.00 -7.26 25.13
N ASN A 255 -8.55 -8.25 24.43
CA ASN A 255 -8.46 -9.66 24.74
C ASN A 255 -7.71 -10.37 23.60
N LEU A 256 -6.48 -10.80 23.90
CA LEU A 256 -5.62 -11.51 22.94
C LEU A 256 -5.93 -13.01 23.00
N LEU A 257 -6.31 -13.58 21.87
CA LEU A 257 -6.62 -15.00 21.73
C LEU A 257 -5.52 -15.72 20.93
N PRO A 258 -5.40 -17.05 21.05
CA PRO A 258 -4.37 -17.80 20.31
C PRO A 258 -4.46 -17.67 18.78
N MET A 259 -5.65 -17.41 18.23
CA MET A 259 -5.92 -17.36 16.79
C MET A 259 -6.56 -16.05 16.34
N GLY A 260 -6.59 -15.04 17.21
CA GLY A 260 -7.35 -13.82 16.96
C GLY A 260 -7.22 -12.85 18.11
N SER A 261 -7.95 -11.75 18.04
CA SER A 261 -8.03 -10.79 19.13
C SER A 261 -9.39 -10.11 19.10
N THR A 262 -9.88 -9.66 20.24
CA THR A 262 -11.05 -8.77 20.30
C THR A 262 -10.71 -7.54 21.12
N ALA A 263 -11.26 -6.39 20.75
CA ALA A 263 -11.12 -5.16 21.52
C ALA A 263 -12.39 -4.33 21.42
N ARG A 264 -12.73 -3.58 22.47
CA ARG A 264 -13.79 -2.58 22.39
C ARG A 264 -13.20 -1.32 21.77
N VAL A 265 -13.97 -0.68 20.90
CA VAL A 265 -13.55 0.53 20.19
C VAL A 265 -14.52 1.68 20.44
N LEU A 266 -13.94 2.85 20.71
CA LEU A 266 -14.64 4.10 20.88
C LEU A 266 -14.16 5.08 19.81
N TRP A 267 -15.10 5.74 19.14
CA TRP A 267 -14.83 6.81 18.19
C TRP A 267 -15.31 8.14 18.78
N LYS A 268 -14.38 9.07 18.99
CA LYS A 268 -14.61 10.39 19.59
C LYS A 268 -15.41 10.30 20.89
N GLY A 269 -14.99 9.38 21.76
CA GLY A 269 -15.59 9.12 23.07
C GLY A 269 -16.88 8.29 23.07
N ARG A 270 -17.40 7.87 21.90
CA ARG A 270 -18.61 7.03 21.80
C ARG A 270 -18.24 5.60 21.42
N ALA A 271 -18.74 4.63 22.17
CA ALA A 271 -18.56 3.22 21.82
C ALA A 271 -19.27 2.90 20.49
N ILE A 272 -18.51 2.34 19.54
CA ILE A 272 -19.02 1.98 18.20
C ILE A 272 -19.11 0.47 17.99
N GLY A 273 -18.54 -0.33 18.89
CA GLY A 273 -18.68 -1.79 18.88
C GLY A 273 -17.45 -2.51 19.40
N THR A 274 -17.39 -3.80 19.06
CA THR A 274 -16.26 -4.68 19.34
C THR A 274 -15.57 -5.02 18.03
N MET A 275 -14.29 -4.65 17.92
CA MET A 275 -13.41 -5.07 16.84
C MET A 275 -12.97 -6.51 17.09
N SER A 276 -13.15 -7.38 16.11
CA SER A 276 -12.76 -8.80 16.16
C SER A 276 -11.79 -9.11 15.04
N LEU A 277 -10.74 -9.88 15.32
CA LEU A 277 -9.69 -10.22 14.37
C LEU A 277 -9.47 -11.73 14.30
N GLN A 278 -9.21 -12.25 13.10
CA GLN A 278 -8.75 -13.63 12.86
C GLN A 278 -7.22 -13.75 12.85
N VAL A 279 -6.52 -12.69 13.29
CA VAL A 279 -5.07 -12.65 13.42
C VAL A 279 -4.69 -12.28 14.85
N PRO A 280 -3.72 -12.97 15.47
CA PRO A 280 -3.36 -12.73 16.86
C PRO A 280 -2.45 -11.49 17.00
N GLY A 281 -2.33 -11.01 18.24
CA GLY A 281 -1.32 -10.03 18.64
C GLY A 281 -1.82 -8.58 18.70
N GLN A 282 -1.32 -7.85 19.69
CA GLN A 282 -1.70 -6.46 19.94
C GLN A 282 -1.35 -5.52 18.79
N HIS A 283 -0.23 -5.75 18.10
CA HIS A 283 0.13 -4.97 16.91
C HIS A 283 -0.94 -5.08 15.80
N ASN A 284 -1.59 -6.22 15.65
CA ASN A 284 -2.68 -6.37 14.68
C ASN A 284 -3.98 -5.69 15.15
N VAL A 285 -4.21 -5.58 16.45
CA VAL A 285 -5.28 -4.73 17.02
C VAL A 285 -5.02 -3.26 16.67
N LEU A 286 -3.78 -2.79 16.79
CA LEU A 286 -3.40 -1.43 16.40
C LEU A 286 -3.51 -1.21 14.89
N ASN A 287 -3.04 -2.14 14.05
CA ASN A 287 -3.18 -2.07 12.59
C ASN A 287 -4.66 -1.98 12.17
N ALA A 288 -5.53 -2.78 12.80
CA ALA A 288 -6.96 -2.74 12.55
C ALA A 288 -7.59 -1.43 13.05
N GLY A 289 -7.10 -0.89 14.17
CA GLY A 289 -7.44 0.44 14.66
C GLY A 289 -7.12 1.53 13.64
N ALA A 290 -5.92 1.53 13.08
CA ALA A 290 -5.52 2.48 12.04
C ALA A 290 -6.46 2.44 10.82
N ALA A 291 -6.77 1.22 10.34
CA ALA A 291 -7.69 1.01 9.23
C ALA A 291 -9.12 1.50 9.56
N LEU A 292 -9.62 1.19 10.76
CA LEU A 292 -10.92 1.64 11.23
C LEU A 292 -10.99 3.17 11.34
N ALA A 293 -9.99 3.80 11.95
CA ALA A 293 -9.90 5.25 12.09
C ALA A 293 -9.92 5.95 10.73
N MET A 294 -9.16 5.46 9.75
CA MET A 294 -9.15 6.01 8.40
C MET A 294 -10.52 5.86 7.71
N GLY A 295 -11.13 4.67 7.74
CA GLY A 295 -12.46 4.48 7.14
C GLY A 295 -13.53 5.39 7.76
N LEU A 296 -13.54 5.52 9.09
CA LEU A 296 -14.46 6.42 9.79
C LEU A 296 -14.20 7.90 9.45
N ALA A 297 -12.94 8.31 9.33
CA ALA A 297 -12.57 9.67 8.92
C ALA A 297 -13.07 10.00 7.49
N LEU A 298 -13.08 9.00 6.61
CA LEU A 298 -13.61 9.09 5.24
C LEU A 298 -15.14 8.93 5.17
N GLY A 299 -15.82 8.71 6.30
CA GLY A 299 -17.27 8.59 6.39
C GLY A 299 -17.82 7.19 6.12
N ALA A 300 -16.98 6.15 6.08
CA ALA A 300 -17.44 4.77 5.97
C ALA A 300 -18.24 4.37 7.24
N PRO A 301 -19.34 3.61 7.10
CA PRO A 301 -20.17 3.28 8.24
C PRO A 301 -19.49 2.23 9.14
N ALA A 302 -19.58 2.47 10.45
CA ALA A 302 -18.77 1.77 11.45
C ALA A 302 -19.04 0.26 11.51
N ALA A 303 -20.30 -0.15 11.34
CA ALA A 303 -20.69 -1.55 11.45
C ALA A 303 -20.09 -2.40 10.31
N GLU A 304 -20.09 -1.86 9.11
CA GLU A 304 -19.54 -2.47 7.89
C GLU A 304 -18.02 -2.51 7.94
N MET A 305 -17.38 -1.43 8.43
CA MET A 305 -15.94 -1.42 8.69
C MET A 305 -15.53 -2.52 9.68
N LEU A 306 -16.24 -2.64 10.80
CA LEU A 306 -15.99 -3.70 11.80
C LEU A 306 -16.21 -5.10 11.21
N THR A 307 -17.24 -5.27 10.38
CA THR A 307 -17.53 -6.54 9.69
C THR A 307 -16.41 -6.91 8.72
N GLY A 308 -15.94 -5.97 7.91
CA GLY A 308 -14.84 -6.21 6.99
C GLY A 308 -13.53 -6.53 7.70
N ILE A 309 -13.20 -5.80 8.77
CA ILE A 309 -12.05 -6.12 9.63
C ILE A 309 -12.14 -7.55 10.19
N ALA A 310 -13.32 -7.97 10.66
CA ALA A 310 -13.53 -9.32 11.18
C ALA A 310 -13.40 -10.42 10.11
N SER A 311 -13.58 -10.09 8.83
CA SER A 311 -13.42 -10.99 7.69
C SER A 311 -11.96 -11.10 7.19
N PHE A 312 -11.03 -10.32 7.74
CA PHE A 312 -9.63 -10.36 7.34
C PHE A 312 -8.89 -11.56 7.94
N HIS A 313 -8.32 -12.41 7.07
CA HIS A 313 -7.64 -13.66 7.44
C HIS A 313 -6.11 -13.60 7.29
N GLY A 314 -5.54 -12.40 7.17
CA GLY A 314 -4.11 -12.20 6.95
C GLY A 314 -3.73 -11.99 5.48
N THR A 315 -2.47 -11.61 5.27
CA THR A 315 -1.86 -11.47 3.95
C THR A 315 -1.01 -12.69 3.62
N GLY A 316 -0.90 -13.03 2.34
CA GLY A 316 -0.06 -14.13 1.89
C GLY A 316 1.38 -13.99 2.43
N ARG A 317 1.92 -15.07 3.02
CA ARG A 317 3.24 -15.14 3.69
C ARG A 317 3.38 -14.49 5.08
N ARG A 318 2.35 -13.84 5.66
CA ARG A 318 2.39 -13.31 7.04
C ARG A 318 1.38 -14.02 7.94
N PHE A 319 1.88 -14.90 8.82
CA PHE A 319 1.03 -15.69 9.75
C PHE A 319 -0.06 -16.52 9.05
N GLU A 320 0.18 -16.90 7.80
CA GLU A 320 -0.76 -17.70 7.00
C GLU A 320 -0.77 -19.15 7.50
N LEU A 321 -1.94 -19.67 7.90
CA LEU A 321 -2.12 -21.09 8.17
C LEU A 321 -1.96 -21.86 6.85
N LYS A 322 -0.85 -22.58 6.68
CA LYS A 322 -0.58 -23.38 5.49
C LYS A 322 -1.26 -24.73 5.51
N ALA A 323 -1.34 -25.36 6.69
CA ALA A 323 -1.99 -26.65 6.85
C ALA A 323 -2.29 -26.95 8.31
N THR A 324 -3.23 -27.86 8.54
CA THR A 324 -3.37 -28.58 9.80
C THR A 324 -3.15 -30.06 9.52
N VAL A 325 -2.15 -30.67 10.16
CA VAL A 325 -1.79 -32.09 9.99
C VAL A 325 -1.73 -32.73 11.38
N HIS A 326 -2.59 -33.72 11.64
CA HIS A 326 -2.68 -34.39 12.95
C HIS A 326 -2.81 -33.44 14.16
N GLY A 327 -3.58 -32.35 14.02
CA GLY A 327 -3.74 -31.34 15.07
C GLY A 327 -2.59 -30.34 15.20
N ILE A 328 -1.51 -30.52 14.43
CA ILE A 328 -0.37 -29.59 14.34
C ILE A 328 -0.67 -28.58 13.23
N ARG A 329 -0.63 -27.30 13.57
CA ARG A 329 -0.84 -26.20 12.63
C ARG A 329 0.50 -25.71 12.09
N ILE A 330 0.64 -25.70 10.78
CA ILE A 330 1.80 -25.17 10.07
C ILE A 330 1.49 -23.74 9.68
N ILE A 331 2.22 -22.78 10.24
CA ILE A 331 2.03 -21.35 9.99
C ILE A 331 3.24 -20.81 9.23
N ALA A 332 3.00 -20.06 8.16
CA ALA A 332 4.07 -19.39 7.41
C ALA A 332 4.76 -18.34 8.30
N ARG A 333 6.05 -18.54 8.56
CA ARG A 333 6.89 -17.64 9.36
C ARG A 333 7.23 -16.37 8.57
N LEU A 334 7.24 -15.23 9.26
CA LEU A 334 7.84 -13.99 8.74
C LEU A 334 9.32 -14.23 8.41
N LYS A 335 9.74 -13.94 7.17
CA LYS A 335 11.13 -13.58 6.92
C LYS A 335 11.29 -12.13 7.37
N PHE A 336 11.86 -11.94 8.55
CA PHE A 336 12.56 -10.68 8.84
C PHE A 336 13.77 -10.66 7.90
N ARG A 337 13.87 -9.62 7.06
CA ARG A 337 15.14 -9.26 6.43
C ARG A 337 15.86 -8.35 7.40
#